data_AF-A0A3B9MRZ7-F1
#
_entry.id   AF-A0A3B9MRZ7-F1
#
_cell.length_a   1.000
_cell.length_b   1.000
_cell.length_c   1.000
_cell.angle_alpha   90.00
_cell.angle_beta   90.00
_cell.angle_gamma   90.00
#
_symmetry.space_group_name_H-M   'P 1'
#
loop_
_entity.id
_entity.type
_entity.pdbx_description
1 polymer ?
#
loop_
_entity_poly.entity_id
_entity_poly.type
_entity_poly.pdbx_seq_one_letter_code
_entity_poly.pdbx_strand_id
1 'polypeptide(L)'
;MTSKSLFSALSKFQIKRKLWFIILCFVGWFLILPFITMLIVDSQIQDILANGARTLSDMQVKRLAGQVIDSNIYGEGLYGFLLGIMGIFAAIQAFMWNNDQKQVDLYRSVPVKEGMRFAVTYINGI
;
A
#
# COMPACT_ATOMS: atom_id res chain seq x y z
N MET A 1 -32.64 -14.39 0.02
CA MET A 1 -31.86 -13.30 -0.62
C MET A 1 -31.49 -12.34 0.48
N THR A 2 -30.20 -12.11 0.75
CA THR A 2 -29.80 -11.12 1.75
C THR A 2 -29.81 -9.74 1.11
N SER A 3 -30.49 -8.79 1.76
CA SER A 3 -30.65 -7.40 1.33
C SER A 3 -29.31 -6.69 1.07
N LYS A 4 -29.28 -5.71 0.14
CA LYS A 4 -28.15 -4.79 -0.09
C LYS A 4 -27.67 -4.11 1.22
N SER A 5 -28.58 -3.87 2.16
CA SER A 5 -28.24 -3.28 3.47
C SER A 5 -27.37 -4.21 4.32
N LEU A 6 -27.58 -5.52 4.22
CA LEU A 6 -26.86 -6.53 4.99
C LEU A 6 -25.42 -6.71 4.44
N PHE A 7 -25.26 -6.64 3.12
CA PHE A 7 -23.95 -6.59 2.45
C PHE A 7 -23.13 -5.37 2.90
N SER A 8 -23.74 -4.17 2.88
CA SER A 8 -23.05 -2.94 3.30
C SER A 8 -22.68 -2.98 4.78
N ALA A 9 -23.53 -3.53 5.65
CA ALA A 9 -23.23 -3.69 7.07
C ALA A 9 -22.03 -4.64 7.31
N LEU A 10 -21.98 -5.78 6.59
CA LEU A 10 -20.85 -6.71 6.67
C LEU A 10 -19.55 -6.10 6.13
N SER A 11 -19.57 -5.40 5.00
CA SER A 11 -18.39 -4.67 4.49
C SER A 11 -17.87 -3.66 5.51
N LYS A 12 -18.75 -2.84 6.09
CA LYS A 12 -18.35 -1.83 7.09
C LYS A 12 -17.72 -2.47 8.32
N PHE A 13 -18.25 -3.59 8.78
CA PHE A 13 -17.69 -4.32 9.92
C PHE A 13 -16.28 -4.85 9.61
N GLN A 14 -16.06 -5.44 8.42
CA GLN A 14 -14.75 -5.95 8.04
C GLN A 14 -13.71 -4.84 7.88
N ILE A 15 -14.08 -3.73 7.21
CA ILE A 15 -13.19 -2.57 7.05
C ILE A 15 -12.78 -2.00 8.41
N LYS A 16 -13.71 -1.86 9.36
CA LYS A 16 -13.39 -1.40 10.73
C LYS A 16 -12.42 -2.33 11.45
N ARG A 17 -12.54 -3.65 11.27
CA ARG A 17 -11.65 -4.63 11.89
C ARG A 17 -10.25 -4.62 11.27
N LYS A 18 -10.14 -4.28 9.98
CA LYS A 18 -8.88 -4.25 9.22
C LYS A 18 -8.26 -2.86 9.09
N LEU A 19 -8.86 -1.85 9.73
CA LEU A 19 -8.40 -0.46 9.66
C LEU A 19 -6.94 -0.30 10.10
N TRP A 20 -6.48 -1.14 11.04
CA TRP A 20 -5.08 -1.18 11.46
C TRP A 20 -4.12 -1.53 10.31
N PHE A 21 -4.49 -2.46 9.43
CA PHE A 21 -3.67 -2.81 8.28
C PHE A 21 -3.57 -1.66 7.27
N ILE A 22 -4.69 -0.96 7.02
CA ILE A 22 -4.72 0.24 6.17
C ILE A 22 -3.78 1.33 6.72
N ILE A 23 -3.84 1.57 8.04
CA ILE A 23 -2.96 2.52 8.73
C ILE A 23 -1.51 2.07 8.59
N LEU A 24 -1.22 0.78 8.78
CA LEU A 24 0.14 0.24 8.67
C LEU A 24 0.70 0.40 7.25
N CYS A 25 -0.09 0.11 6.23
CA CYS A 25 0.27 0.36 4.83
C CYS A 25 0.56 1.84 4.60
N PHE A 26 -0.33 2.73 5.03
CA PHE A 26 -0.16 4.17 4.86
C PHE A 26 1.11 4.70 5.55
N VAL A 27 1.37 4.27 6.79
CA VAL A 27 2.58 4.65 7.53
C VAL A 27 3.83 4.10 6.85
N GLY A 28 3.84 2.83 6.45
CA GLY A 28 4.97 2.24 5.74
C GLY A 28 5.27 3.00 4.45
N TRP A 29 4.23 3.34 3.69
CA TRP A 29 4.35 4.10 2.45
C TRP A 29 4.87 5.52 2.70
N PHE A 30 4.34 6.20 3.72
CA PHE A 30 4.75 7.54 4.12
C PHE A 30 6.20 7.62 4.62
N LEU A 31 6.73 6.55 5.23
CA LEU A 31 8.10 6.52 5.73
C LEU A 31 9.12 6.08 4.66
N ILE A 32 8.78 5.08 3.85
CA ILE A 32 9.71 4.51 2.87
C ILE A 32 9.98 5.47 1.72
N LEU A 33 8.95 6.18 1.23
CA LEU A 33 9.10 7.13 0.13
C LEU A 33 10.11 8.24 0.42
N PRO A 34 9.94 9.09 1.45
CA PRO A 34 10.89 10.17 1.71
C PRO A 34 12.29 9.64 1.97
N PHE A 35 12.42 8.49 2.67
CA PHE A 35 13.71 7.86 2.94
C PHE A 35 14.46 7.50 1.66
N ILE A 36 13.82 6.82 0.72
CA ILE A 36 14.49 6.42 -0.53
C ILE A 36 14.74 7.64 -1.42
N THR A 37 13.80 8.60 -1.49
CA THR A 37 14.05 9.84 -2.24
C THR A 37 15.25 10.61 -1.72
N MET A 38 15.45 10.65 -0.40
CA MET A 38 16.61 11.28 0.22
C MET A 38 17.92 10.58 -0.18
N LEU A 39 17.95 9.24 -0.19
CA LEU A 39 19.11 8.46 -0.62
C LEU A 39 19.47 8.71 -2.10
N ILE A 40 18.47 8.78 -2.97
CA ILE A 40 18.68 9.06 -4.41
C ILE A 40 19.20 10.49 -4.62
N VAL A 41 18.66 11.46 -3.87
CA VAL A 41 19.13 12.84 -3.94
C VAL A 41 20.57 12.95 -3.46
N ASP A 42 20.91 12.30 -2.35
CA ASP A 42 22.26 12.34 -1.79
C ASP A 42 23.31 11.77 -2.76
N SER A 43 23.02 10.62 -3.40
CA SER A 43 23.93 10.04 -4.39
C SER A 43 24.12 10.94 -5.61
N GLN A 44 23.04 11.54 -6.12
CA GLN A 44 23.15 12.47 -7.26
C GLN A 44 23.91 13.75 -6.90
N ILE A 45 23.78 14.26 -5.68
CA ILE A 45 24.57 15.40 -5.20
C ILE A 45 26.05 15.03 -5.14
N GLN A 46 26.40 13.85 -4.60
CA GLN A 46 27.79 13.38 -4.54
C GLN A 46 28.42 13.26 -5.93
N ASP A 47 27.70 12.73 -6.92
CA ASP A 47 28.17 12.65 -8.31
C ASP A 47 28.45 14.04 -8.90
N ILE A 48 27.60 15.03 -8.62
CA ILE A 48 27.80 16.40 -9.13
C ILE A 48 29.01 17.06 -8.46
N LEU A 49 29.19 16.86 -7.14
CA LEU A 49 30.34 17.38 -6.40
C LEU A 49 31.65 16.72 -6.86
N ALA A 50 31.63 15.42 -7.14
CA ALA A 50 32.79 14.68 -7.67
C ALA A 50 33.21 15.16 -9.06
N ASN A 51 32.26 15.64 -9.88
CA ASN A 51 32.52 16.26 -11.18
C ASN A 51 33.08 17.70 -11.10
N GLY A 52 33.46 18.18 -9.91
CA GLY A 52 34.18 19.44 -9.72
C GLY A 52 33.29 20.68 -9.56
N ALA A 53 31.97 20.52 -9.47
CA ALA A 53 31.06 21.62 -9.15
C ALA A 53 31.18 21.95 -7.65
N ARG A 54 31.69 23.15 -7.31
CA ARG A 54 31.86 23.59 -5.91
C ARG A 54 30.58 24.14 -5.29
N THR A 55 29.52 24.31 -6.08
CA THR A 55 28.24 24.87 -5.66
C THR A 55 27.16 24.38 -6.61
N LEU A 56 26.06 23.86 -6.06
CA LEU A 56 24.88 23.51 -6.86
C LEU A 56 24.20 24.83 -7.27
N SER A 57 24.09 25.07 -8.58
CA SER A 57 23.26 26.17 -9.08
C SER A 57 21.79 25.90 -8.72
N ASP A 58 21.01 26.94 -8.40
CA ASP A 58 19.56 26.85 -8.18
C ASP A 58 18.82 26.13 -9.33
N MET A 59 19.36 26.22 -10.56
CA MET A 59 18.83 25.53 -11.73
C MET A 59 19.08 24.03 -11.70
N GLN A 60 20.21 23.59 -11.15
CA GLN A 60 20.54 22.17 -10.96
C GLN A 60 19.70 21.55 -9.85
N VAL A 61 19.49 22.28 -8.75
CA VAL A 61 18.60 21.84 -7.66
C VAL A 61 17.17 21.64 -8.15
N LYS A 62 16.63 22.58 -8.93
CA LYS A 62 15.30 22.43 -9.55
C LYS A 62 15.22 21.24 -10.51
N ARG A 63 16.28 20.97 -11.28
CA ARG A 63 16.33 19.84 -12.21
C ARG A 63 16.40 18.50 -11.48
N LEU A 64 17.19 18.40 -10.42
CA LEU A 64 17.26 17.23 -9.54
C LEU A 64 15.91 16.97 -8.88
N ALA A 65 15.26 18.00 -8.31
CA ALA A 65 13.93 17.87 -7.73
C ALA A 65 12.90 17.38 -8.77
N GLY A 66 12.95 17.93 -10.00
CA GLY A 66 12.09 17.48 -11.10
C GLY A 66 12.32 16.02 -11.48
N GLN A 67 13.58 15.58 -11.62
CA GLN A 67 13.91 14.19 -11.93
C GLN A 67 13.54 13.21 -10.82
N VAL A 68 13.68 13.60 -9.55
CA VAL A 68 13.30 12.76 -8.41
C VAL A 68 11.78 12.61 -8.36
N ILE A 69 11.03 13.68 -8.59
CA ILE A 69 9.57 13.63 -8.69
C ILE A 69 9.15 12.75 -9.88
N ASP A 70 9.76 12.94 -11.05
CA ASP A 70 9.44 12.12 -12.24
C ASP A 70 9.75 10.64 -12.02
N SER A 71 10.93 10.31 -11.50
CA SER A 71 11.35 8.92 -11.30
C SER A 71 10.61 8.21 -10.17
N ASN A 72 10.18 8.92 -9.12
CA ASN A 72 9.51 8.30 -7.97
C ASN A 72 7.98 8.30 -8.07
N ILE A 73 7.37 9.32 -8.71
CA ILE A 73 5.91 9.44 -8.82
C ILE A 73 5.41 8.91 -10.16
N TYR A 74 6.09 9.23 -11.27
CA TYR A 74 5.70 8.81 -12.61
C TYR A 74 6.52 7.62 -13.14
N GLY A 75 7.70 7.38 -12.57
CA GLY A 75 8.56 6.24 -12.88
C GLY A 75 8.00 4.96 -12.27
N GLU A 76 7.77 3.98 -13.12
CA GLU A 76 7.07 2.71 -12.80
C GLU A 76 7.74 1.88 -11.69
N GLY A 77 9.00 2.18 -11.32
CA GLY A 77 9.80 1.34 -10.44
C GLY A 77 9.33 1.32 -8.99
N LEU A 78 9.52 2.43 -8.26
CA LEU A 78 9.49 2.39 -6.79
C LEU A 78 8.06 2.44 -6.22
N TYR A 79 7.23 3.34 -6.74
CA TYR A 79 5.81 3.44 -6.39
C TYR A 79 5.07 2.13 -6.75
N GLY A 80 5.29 1.64 -7.97
CA GLY A 80 4.69 0.39 -8.46
C GLY A 80 5.12 -0.82 -7.64
N PHE A 81 6.42 -0.94 -7.33
CA PHE A 81 6.95 -2.02 -6.50
C PHE A 81 6.37 -2.02 -5.08
N LEU A 82 6.31 -0.85 -4.42
CA LEU A 82 5.71 -0.72 -3.09
C LEU A 82 4.23 -1.07 -3.09
N LEU A 83 3.46 -0.59 -4.09
CA LEU A 83 2.06 -0.97 -4.23
C LEU A 83 1.89 -2.47 -4.47
N GLY A 84 2.76 -3.08 -5.28
CA GLY A 84 2.75 -4.53 -5.52
C GLY A 84 2.95 -5.31 -4.22
N ILE A 85 3.96 -4.98 -3.43
CA ILE A 85 4.22 -5.62 -2.13
C ILE A 85 3.03 -5.43 -1.18
N MET A 86 2.50 -4.21 -1.07
CA MET A 86 1.35 -3.93 -0.21
C MET A 86 0.10 -4.68 -0.67
N GLY A 87 -0.11 -4.83 -1.97
CA GLY A 87 -1.19 -5.64 -2.54
C GLY A 87 -1.06 -7.12 -2.20
N ILE A 88 0.16 -7.67 -2.23
CA ILE A 88 0.42 -9.06 -1.81
C ILE A 88 0.10 -9.23 -0.32
N PHE A 89 0.55 -8.31 0.55
CA PHE A 89 0.23 -8.36 1.97
C PHE A 89 -1.27 -8.21 2.23
N ALA A 90 -1.97 -7.34 1.49
CA ALA A 90 -3.42 -7.19 1.59
C ALA A 90 -4.14 -8.50 1.21
N ALA A 91 -3.70 -9.16 0.13
CA ALA A 91 -4.25 -10.45 -0.27
C ALA A 91 -4.02 -11.53 0.80
N ILE A 92 -2.81 -11.62 1.36
CA ILE A 92 -2.51 -12.57 2.45
C ILE A 92 -3.40 -12.29 3.66
N GLN A 93 -3.49 -11.02 4.09
CA GLN A 93 -4.33 -10.61 5.22
C GLN A 93 -5.82 -10.90 4.96
N ALA A 94 -6.28 -10.77 3.71
CA ALA A 94 -7.66 -11.05 3.34
C ALA A 94 -8.04 -12.54 3.46
N PHE A 95 -7.10 -13.46 3.22
CA PHE A 95 -7.32 -14.90 3.27
C PHE A 95 -6.75 -15.59 4.51
N MET A 96 -6.10 -14.86 5.42
CA MET A 96 -5.50 -15.40 6.65
C MET A 96 -6.51 -16.15 7.55
N TRP A 97 -7.79 -15.79 7.49
CA TRP A 97 -8.86 -16.47 8.25
C TRP A 97 -9.06 -17.93 7.85
N ASN A 98 -8.68 -18.33 6.63
CA ASN A 98 -8.82 -19.72 6.17
C ASN A 98 -7.84 -20.67 6.86
N ASN A 99 -6.77 -20.13 7.45
CA ASN A 99 -5.72 -20.92 8.10
C ASN A 99 -6.00 -21.20 9.60
N ASP A 100 -7.03 -20.59 10.19
CA ASP A 100 -7.37 -20.74 11.61
C ASP A 100 -8.76 -21.37 11.77
N GLN A 101 -8.82 -22.60 12.31
CA GLN A 101 -10.06 -23.36 12.51
C GLN A 101 -11.09 -22.58 13.33
N LYS A 102 -10.67 -21.82 14.35
CA LYS A 102 -11.59 -21.04 15.19
C LYS A 102 -12.26 -19.91 14.39
N GLN A 103 -11.51 -19.31 13.47
CA GLN A 103 -12.01 -18.25 12.62
C GLN A 103 -12.92 -18.81 11.52
N VAL A 104 -12.62 -19.99 10.99
CA VAL A 104 -13.47 -20.70 10.01
C VAL A 104 -14.82 -21.08 10.63
N ASP A 105 -14.84 -21.63 11.85
CA ASP A 105 -16.08 -22.00 12.53
C ASP A 105 -16.95 -20.77 12.84
N LEU A 106 -16.33 -19.68 13.31
CA LEU A 106 -17.01 -18.40 13.47
C LEU A 106 -17.55 -17.90 12.12
N TYR A 107 -16.77 -18.01 11.05
CA TYR A 107 -17.19 -17.61 9.70
C TYR A 107 -18.38 -18.42 9.19
N ARG A 108 -18.40 -19.73 9.46
CA ARG A 108 -19.46 -20.64 9.03
C ARG A 108 -20.73 -20.51 9.85
N SER A 109 -20.63 -20.10 11.13
CA SER A 109 -21.79 -19.94 12.04
C SER A 109 -22.78 -18.85 11.64
N VAL A 110 -22.36 -17.85 10.86
CA VAL A 110 -23.26 -16.78 10.40
C VAL A 110 -24.24 -17.38 9.36
N PRO A 111 -25.50 -16.92 9.23
CA PRO A 111 -26.43 -17.45 8.22
C PRO A 111 -26.35 -16.68 6.88
N VAL A 112 -25.20 -16.71 6.21
CA VAL A 112 -24.97 -16.03 4.91
C VAL A 112 -24.41 -17.02 3.89
N LYS A 113 -24.86 -16.94 2.63
CA LYS A 113 -24.37 -17.79 1.54
C LYS A 113 -22.86 -17.63 1.33
N GLU A 114 -22.15 -18.75 1.14
CA GLU A 114 -20.69 -18.77 0.98
C GLU A 114 -20.19 -17.89 -0.18
N GLY A 115 -20.83 -17.95 -1.35
CA GLY A 115 -20.44 -17.13 -2.50
C GLY A 115 -20.56 -15.62 -2.26
N MET A 116 -21.52 -15.17 -1.45
CA MET A 116 -21.64 -13.75 -1.10
C MET A 116 -20.55 -13.33 -0.11
N ARG A 117 -20.15 -14.22 0.81
CA ARG A 117 -19.03 -13.95 1.72
C ARG A 117 -17.72 -13.82 0.97
N PHE A 118 -17.48 -14.74 0.04
CA PHE A 118 -16.34 -14.66 -0.84
C PHE A 118 -16.33 -13.35 -1.62
N ALA A 119 -17.46 -12.94 -2.20
CA ALA A 119 -17.57 -11.66 -2.90
C ALA A 119 -17.30 -10.45 -1.98
N VAL A 120 -17.83 -10.44 -0.76
CA VAL A 120 -17.54 -9.39 0.25
C VAL A 120 -16.05 -9.34 0.57
N THR A 121 -15.41 -10.47 0.85
CA THR A 121 -13.99 -10.54 1.20
C THR A 121 -13.09 -10.19 0.01
N TYR A 122 -13.46 -10.59 -1.20
CA TYR A 122 -12.73 -10.31 -2.43
C TYR A 122 -12.83 -8.84 -2.84
N ILE A 123 -14.04 -8.26 -2.83
CA ILE A 123 -14.26 -6.84 -3.18
C ILE A 123 -13.66 -5.93 -2.12
N ASN A 124 -13.80 -6.27 -0.85
CA ASN A 124 -13.19 -5.49 0.22
C ASN A 124 -11.69 -5.72 0.36
N GLY A 125 -11.06 -6.54 -0.50
CA GLY A 125 -9.74 -7.22 -0.45
C GLY A 125 -8.48 -6.41 -0.07
N ILE A 126 -8.63 -5.45 0.81
CA ILE A 126 -7.98 -5.29 2.11
C ILE A 126 -8.38 -6.46 3.04
#